data_AF-A0A936Q2C7-F1
#
_entry.id   AF-A0A936Q2C7-F1
#
_cell.length_a   1.000
_cell.length_b   1.000
_cell.length_c   1.000
_cell.angle_alpha   90.00
_cell.angle_beta   90.00
_cell.angle_gamma   90.00
#
_symmetry.space_group_name_H-M   'P 1'
#
loop_
_entity.id
_entity.type
_entity.pdbx_description
1 polymer ?
#
loop_
_entity_poly.entity_id
_entity_poly.type
_entity_poly.pdbx_seq_one_letter_code
_entity_poly.pdbx_strand_id
1 'polypeptide(L)'
;MPRRTEEAFHTVIRYEPLRGSTVPPVTDLHILKQAEGLYPEGQPVGKRIDQVGRAPGQPGEIVSSDRDVFEKVAQAIASAQDVTLDLVRQRDRAEYVVLPVTVIPDGRLWVADYEPGGKRLGEPRQEPGTQLFVGQAWTLDLPYRPFRLSHLEIATFSHLAALVETRAALTSEAVFPPPPPQD
;
A
#
# COMPACT_ATOMS: atom_id res chain seq x y z
N MET A 1 -11.87 -9.57 2.80
CA MET A 1 -12.33 -10.28 1.58
C MET A 1 -11.12 -10.68 0.77
N PRO A 2 -11.15 -11.78 -0.01
CA PRO A 2 -10.05 -12.14 -0.91
C PRO A 2 -9.76 -11.01 -1.90
N ARG A 3 -8.48 -10.69 -2.10
CA ARG A 3 -7.98 -9.75 -3.10
C ARG A 3 -8.23 -10.31 -4.50
N ARG A 4 -8.73 -9.47 -5.41
CA ARG A 4 -8.96 -9.82 -6.81
C ARG A 4 -7.72 -9.58 -7.66
N THR A 5 -7.65 -10.19 -8.85
CA THR A 5 -6.53 -10.03 -9.79
C THR A 5 -6.24 -8.56 -10.11
N GLU A 6 -7.27 -7.72 -10.29
CA GLU A 6 -7.08 -6.29 -10.61
C GLU A 6 -6.54 -5.45 -9.45
N GLU A 7 -6.54 -6.02 -8.25
CA GLU A 7 -6.10 -5.41 -7.00
C GLU A 7 -4.72 -5.92 -6.59
N ALA A 8 -4.27 -7.06 -7.15
CA ALA A 8 -2.98 -7.71 -6.88
C ALA A 8 -1.83 -7.05 -7.65
N PHE A 9 -1.50 -5.80 -7.27
CA PHE A 9 -0.41 -5.06 -7.87
C PHE A 9 0.28 -4.10 -6.90
N HIS A 10 1.50 -3.69 -7.24
CA HIS A 10 2.16 -2.49 -6.70
C HIS A 10 2.91 -1.79 -7.83
N THR A 11 3.20 -0.49 -7.65
CA THR A 11 3.92 0.29 -8.65
C THR A 11 5.36 0.48 -8.21
N VAL A 12 6.28 0.21 -9.14
CA VAL A 12 7.72 0.43 -9.01
C VAL A 12 8.10 1.61 -9.88
N ILE A 13 8.82 2.55 -9.28
CA ILE A 13 9.41 3.69 -9.96
C ILE A 13 10.84 3.28 -10.29
N ARG A 14 11.17 3.17 -11.58
CA ARG A 14 12.53 2.84 -12.04
C ARG A 14 13.02 3.93 -12.97
N TYR A 15 14.29 4.29 -12.82
CA TYR A 15 14.97 5.19 -13.74
C TYR A 15 15.69 4.41 -14.82
N GLU A 16 15.19 4.49 -16.05
CA GLU A 16 15.87 3.92 -17.22
C GLU A 16 16.27 5.06 -18.20
N PRO A 17 17.53 5.12 -18.65
CA PRO A 17 17.87 6.01 -19.75
C PRO A 17 17.12 5.56 -21.00
N LEU A 18 16.47 6.48 -21.71
CA LEU A 18 15.91 6.17 -23.03
C LEU A 18 17.03 5.65 -23.95
N ARG A 19 16.77 4.54 -24.65
CA ARG A 19 17.71 3.93 -25.57
C ARG A 19 18.16 4.96 -26.63
N GLY A 20 19.44 5.30 -26.63
CA GLY A 20 20.02 6.29 -27.56
C GLY A 20 19.92 7.76 -27.12
N SER A 21 19.43 8.06 -25.92
CA SER A 21 19.40 9.42 -25.36
C SER A 21 20.57 9.68 -24.42
N THR A 22 21.21 10.83 -24.56
CA THR A 22 22.18 11.38 -23.59
C THR A 22 21.52 12.32 -22.57
N VAL A 23 20.22 12.57 -22.70
CA VAL A 23 19.44 13.41 -21.78
C VAL A 23 19.23 12.64 -20.47
N PRO A 24 19.49 13.26 -19.30
CA PRO A 24 19.32 12.62 -17.98
C PRO A 24 17.89 12.11 -17.73
N PRO A 25 17.70 11.19 -16.77
CA PRO A 25 16.93 9.96 -16.95
C PRO A 25 15.44 10.17 -17.18
N VAL A 26 14.83 9.23 -17.90
CA VAL A 26 13.38 9.11 -18.02
C VAL A 26 12.93 8.13 -16.95
N THR A 27 11.97 8.54 -16.14
CA THR A 27 11.29 7.62 -15.23
C THR A 27 10.41 6.69 -16.05
N ASP A 28 10.65 5.38 -15.96
CA ASP A 28 9.66 4.40 -16.37
C ASP A 28 8.89 3.92 -15.14
N LEU A 29 7.59 3.71 -15.33
CA LEU A 29 6.70 3.24 -14.28
C LEU A 29 6.32 1.80 -14.60
N HIS A 30 6.85 0.87 -13.81
CA HIS A 30 6.49 -0.53 -13.93
C HIS A 30 5.38 -0.85 -12.93
N ILE A 31 4.24 -1.26 -13.46
CA ILE A 31 3.18 -1.85 -12.64
C ILE A 31 3.50 -3.35 -12.52
N LEU A 32 3.93 -3.78 -11.34
CA LEU A 32 4.17 -5.18 -11.07
C LEU A 32 2.87 -5.84 -10.60
N LYS A 33 2.40 -6.79 -11.40
CA LYS A 33 1.27 -7.68 -11.10
C LYS A 33 1.83 -9.08 -10.93
N GLN A 34 1.84 -9.64 -9.72
CA GLN A 34 2.46 -10.95 -9.49
C GLN A 34 1.80 -11.72 -8.34
N ALA A 35 1.84 -13.06 -8.45
CA ALA A 35 1.50 -13.99 -7.39
C ALA A 35 2.49 -13.95 -6.20
N GLU A 36 3.72 -13.48 -6.42
CA GLU A 36 4.81 -13.40 -5.42
C GLU A 36 5.16 -11.95 -5.02
N GLY A 37 4.42 -10.95 -5.51
CA GLY A 37 4.64 -9.56 -5.13
C GLY A 37 4.12 -9.22 -3.72
N LEU A 38 4.26 -7.97 -3.29
CA LEU A 38 3.79 -7.49 -1.97
C LEU A 38 2.30 -7.78 -1.66
N TYR A 39 1.49 -7.93 -2.72
CA TYR A 39 0.04 -8.06 -2.63
C TYR A 39 -0.48 -9.22 -3.49
N PRO A 40 -0.27 -10.49 -3.07
CA PRO A 40 -0.71 -11.65 -3.85
C PRO A 40 -2.22 -11.72 -4.04
N GLU A 41 -2.67 -12.26 -5.16
CA GLU A 41 -4.09 -12.54 -5.42
C GLU A 41 -4.65 -13.55 -4.39
N GLY A 42 -5.94 -13.45 -4.08
CA GLY A 42 -6.65 -14.40 -3.22
C GLY A 42 -6.42 -14.19 -1.72
N GLN A 43 -5.35 -13.51 -1.31
CA GLN A 43 -5.11 -13.18 0.09
C GLN A 43 -6.12 -12.14 0.61
N PRO A 44 -6.49 -12.19 1.91
CA PRO A 44 -7.38 -11.20 2.50
C PRO A 44 -6.84 -9.78 2.36
N VAL A 45 -7.72 -8.85 1.98
CA VAL A 45 -7.45 -7.42 1.96
C VAL A 45 -8.64 -6.64 2.49
N GLY A 46 -8.37 -5.54 3.17
CA GLY A 46 -9.34 -4.56 3.63
C GLY A 46 -10.03 -3.89 2.45
N LYS A 47 -11.36 -3.77 2.53
CA LYS A 47 -12.22 -3.07 1.56
C LYS A 47 -12.93 -1.86 2.17
N ARG A 48 -13.03 -1.86 3.50
CA ARG A 48 -13.68 -0.84 4.31
C ARG A 48 -12.91 -0.75 5.61
N ILE A 49 -12.92 0.43 6.18
CA ILE A 49 -12.32 0.73 7.47
C ILE A 49 -13.26 1.67 8.21
N ASP A 50 -13.39 1.47 9.51
CA ASP A 50 -14.23 2.30 10.37
C ASP A 50 -13.59 2.38 11.76
N GLN A 51 -13.81 3.48 12.46
CA GLN A 51 -13.43 3.63 13.87
C GLN A 51 -14.66 3.45 14.74
N VAL A 52 -14.60 2.41 15.55
CA VAL A 52 -15.61 2.10 16.55
C VAL A 52 -15.15 2.59 17.92
N GLY A 53 -16.02 3.33 18.59
CA GLY A 53 -15.87 3.83 19.94
C GLY A 53 -17.04 3.39 20.82
N ARG A 54 -17.01 3.82 22.09
CA ARG A 54 -18.14 3.68 23.01
C ARG A 54 -18.73 5.06 23.27
N ALA A 55 -20.06 5.17 23.24
CA ALA A 55 -20.73 6.42 23.57
C ALA A 55 -20.40 6.83 25.03
N PRO A 56 -20.09 8.11 25.29
CA PRO A 56 -19.97 8.60 26.66
C PRO A 56 -21.29 8.40 27.42
N GLY A 57 -21.26 7.70 28.55
CA GLY A 57 -22.42 7.53 29.42
C GLY A 57 -23.42 6.45 29.00
N GLN A 58 -23.21 5.72 27.90
CA GLN A 58 -24.03 4.56 27.52
C GLN A 58 -23.19 3.28 27.43
N PRO A 59 -23.09 2.50 28.53
CA PRO A 59 -22.36 1.25 28.54
C PRO A 59 -22.94 0.28 27.50
N GLY A 60 -22.16 -0.06 26.48
CA GLY A 60 -22.54 -1.05 25.46
C GLY A 60 -22.99 -0.46 24.13
N GLU A 61 -23.24 0.84 24.03
CA GLU A 61 -23.51 1.48 22.74
C GLU A 61 -22.20 1.73 21.99
N ILE A 62 -22.05 1.08 20.83
CA ILE A 62 -20.94 1.29 19.92
C ILE A 62 -21.30 2.47 19.01
N VAL A 63 -20.47 3.51 19.04
CA VAL A 63 -20.57 4.63 18.12
C VAL A 63 -19.53 4.42 17.03
N SER A 64 -19.95 4.49 15.78
CA SER A 64 -19.06 4.52 14.62
C SER A 64 -18.86 5.97 14.19
N SER A 65 -17.61 6.34 13.94
CA SER A 65 -17.24 7.61 13.33
C SER A 65 -16.09 7.34 12.37
N ASP A 66 -16.38 7.41 11.08
CA ASP A 66 -15.44 7.15 10.00
C ASP A 66 -14.53 8.33 9.71
N ARG A 67 -14.90 9.54 10.15
CA ARG A 67 -14.20 10.80 9.85
C ARG A 67 -12.72 10.76 10.21
N ASP A 68 -12.38 10.45 11.45
CA ASP A 68 -10.99 10.50 11.93
C ASP A 68 -10.09 9.49 11.19
N VAL A 69 -10.64 8.33 10.86
CA VAL A 69 -9.94 7.28 10.11
C VAL A 69 -9.76 7.68 8.66
N PHE A 70 -10.82 8.21 8.04
CA PHE A 70 -10.77 8.69 6.68
C PHE A 70 -9.73 9.82 6.53
N GLU A 71 -9.70 10.77 7.47
CA GLU A 71 -8.72 11.86 7.49
C GLU A 71 -7.28 11.32 7.57
N LYS A 72 -7.01 10.32 8.43
CA LYS A 72 -5.67 9.68 8.51
C LYS A 72 -5.28 8.93 7.24
N VAL A 73 -6.21 8.18 6.65
CA VAL A 73 -6.01 7.46 5.39
C VAL A 73 -5.73 8.46 4.26
N ALA A 74 -6.53 9.52 4.17
CA ALA A 74 -6.34 10.58 3.17
C ALA A 74 -4.98 11.27 3.35
N GLN A 75 -4.58 11.55 4.59
CA GLN A 75 -3.27 12.14 4.89
C GLN A 75 -2.12 11.23 4.47
N ALA A 76 -2.20 9.92 4.75
CA ALA A 76 -1.19 8.96 4.34
C ALA A 76 -1.08 8.85 2.80
N ILE A 77 -2.22 8.89 2.09
CA ILE A 77 -2.25 8.88 0.62
C ILE A 77 -1.66 10.17 0.04
N ALA A 78 -2.02 11.33 0.59
CA ALA A 78 -1.47 12.61 0.17
C ALA A 78 0.06 12.66 0.38
N SER A 79 0.53 12.19 1.55
CA SER A 79 1.97 12.06 1.81
C SER A 79 2.67 11.13 0.81
N ALA A 80 2.06 9.99 0.47
CA ALA A 80 2.60 9.10 -0.55
C ALA A 80 2.66 9.75 -1.95
N GLN A 81 1.68 10.58 -2.29
CA GLN A 81 1.68 11.34 -3.54
C GLN A 81 2.85 12.35 -3.56
N ASP A 82 3.03 13.12 -2.50
CA ASP A 82 4.13 14.10 -2.39
C ASP A 82 5.49 13.40 -2.47
N VAL A 83 5.69 12.32 -1.71
CA VAL A 83 6.91 11.50 -1.77
C VAL A 83 7.13 10.93 -3.18
N THR A 84 6.07 10.46 -3.84
CA THR A 84 6.18 9.97 -5.23
C THR A 84 6.64 11.09 -6.17
N LEU A 85 6.09 12.30 -6.04
CA LEU A 85 6.47 13.46 -6.86
C LEU A 85 7.91 13.90 -6.62
N ASP A 86 8.39 13.81 -5.38
CA ASP A 86 9.79 14.09 -5.06
C ASP A 86 10.70 12.99 -5.60
N LEU A 87 10.32 11.72 -5.43
CA LEU A 87 11.09 10.58 -5.91
C LEU A 87 11.26 10.60 -7.43
N VAL A 88 10.24 10.97 -8.22
CA VAL A 88 10.32 11.04 -9.70
C VAL A 88 11.15 12.23 -10.22
N ARG A 89 11.53 13.16 -9.34
CA ARG A 89 12.46 14.26 -9.66
C ARG A 89 13.91 13.93 -9.32
N GLN A 90 14.14 12.83 -8.59
CA GLN A 90 15.48 12.35 -8.30
C GLN A 90 16.18 11.88 -9.57
N ARG A 91 17.51 11.80 -9.53
CA ARG A 91 18.35 11.43 -10.68
C ARG A 91 19.29 10.27 -10.37
N ASP A 92 19.05 9.58 -9.26
CA ASP A 92 19.74 8.33 -9.00
C ASP A 92 19.14 7.22 -9.86
N ARG A 93 19.94 6.18 -10.10
CA ARG A 93 19.51 4.98 -10.83
C ARG A 93 18.85 3.97 -9.89
N ALA A 94 18.30 4.44 -8.77
CA ALA A 94 17.65 3.60 -7.79
C ALA A 94 16.23 3.25 -8.27
N GLU A 95 15.69 2.18 -7.70
CA GLU A 95 14.27 1.84 -7.87
C GLU A 95 13.56 2.05 -6.55
N TYR A 96 12.33 2.50 -6.64
CA TYR A 96 11.55 2.90 -5.49
C TYR A 96 10.17 2.24 -5.49
N VAL A 97 9.75 1.85 -4.30
CA VAL A 97 8.37 1.50 -3.99
C VAL A 97 7.89 2.43 -2.89
N VAL A 98 6.73 3.05 -3.10
CA VAL A 98 6.10 3.93 -2.10
C VAL A 98 4.97 3.17 -1.42
N LEU A 99 5.12 2.96 -0.11
CA LEU A 99 4.14 2.25 0.72
C LEU A 99 3.62 3.20 1.81
N PRO A 100 2.42 3.76 1.69
CA PRO A 100 1.82 4.53 2.77
C PRO A 100 1.48 3.60 3.93
N VAL A 101 1.84 4.02 5.14
CA VAL A 101 1.57 3.28 6.37
C VAL A 101 0.82 4.18 7.35
N THR A 102 -0.35 3.72 7.80
CA THR A 102 -1.06 4.32 8.94
C THR A 102 -0.71 3.55 10.20
N VAL A 103 -0.15 4.24 11.18
CA VAL A 103 0.24 3.63 12.45
C VAL A 103 -0.77 3.96 13.54
N ILE A 104 -1.20 2.95 14.29
CA ILE A 104 -2.18 3.08 15.37
C ILE A 104 -1.70 2.42 16.68
N PRO A 105 -2.33 2.71 17.83
CA PRO A 105 -1.96 2.04 19.07
C PRO A 105 -2.20 0.53 19.04
N ASP A 106 -1.40 -0.21 19.81
CA ASP A 106 -1.59 -1.65 19.99
C ASP A 106 -2.97 -1.97 20.59
N GLY A 107 -3.52 -3.14 20.24
CA GLY A 107 -4.85 -3.59 20.69
C GLY A 107 -6.04 -2.79 20.13
N ARG A 108 -5.80 -1.89 19.15
CA ARG A 108 -6.86 -1.07 18.51
C ARG A 108 -7.21 -1.51 17.10
N LEU A 109 -6.36 -2.28 16.44
CA LEU A 109 -6.64 -2.79 15.10
C LEU A 109 -7.45 -4.07 15.21
N TRP A 110 -8.66 -4.07 14.64
CA TRP A 110 -9.53 -5.23 14.54
C TRP A 110 -9.83 -5.53 13.08
N VAL A 111 -9.79 -6.81 12.72
CA VAL A 111 -10.06 -7.30 11.37
C VAL A 111 -11.23 -8.26 11.42
N ALA A 112 -12.19 -8.05 10.51
CA ALA A 112 -13.30 -8.95 10.26
C ALA A 112 -13.18 -9.48 8.83
N ASP A 113 -13.06 -10.80 8.70
CA ASP A 113 -12.96 -11.47 7.41
C ASP A 113 -14.35 -11.77 6.85
N TYR A 114 -14.48 -11.65 5.53
CA TYR A 114 -15.72 -11.88 4.80
C TYR A 114 -15.45 -12.71 3.54
N GLU A 115 -16.38 -13.62 3.24
CA GLU A 115 -16.46 -14.34 1.98
C GLU A 115 -16.81 -13.36 0.83
N PRO A 116 -16.57 -13.75 -0.44
CA PRO A 116 -17.00 -12.96 -1.60
C PRO A 116 -18.49 -12.58 -1.58
N GLY A 117 -19.35 -13.42 -0.98
CA GLY A 117 -20.79 -13.15 -0.81
C GLY A 117 -21.14 -12.19 0.33
N GLY A 118 -20.16 -11.61 1.03
CA GLY A 118 -20.38 -10.66 2.12
C GLY A 118 -20.74 -11.31 3.47
N LYS A 119 -20.73 -12.65 3.55
CA LYS A 119 -20.87 -13.38 4.82
C LYS A 119 -19.58 -13.30 5.64
N ARG A 120 -19.69 -12.98 6.92
CA ARG A 120 -18.55 -12.93 7.86
C ARG A 120 -18.02 -14.35 8.13
N LEU A 121 -16.70 -14.54 8.06
CA LEU A 121 -16.01 -15.83 8.20
C LEU A 121 -15.69 -16.23 9.65
N GLY A 122 -16.02 -15.39 10.63
CA GLY A 122 -15.76 -15.63 12.04
C GLY A 122 -16.02 -14.40 12.89
N GLU A 123 -15.61 -14.43 14.16
CA GLU A 123 -15.60 -13.23 14.99
C GLU A 123 -14.44 -12.29 14.60
N PRO A 124 -14.61 -10.97 14.74
CA PRO A 124 -13.51 -10.02 14.56
C PRO A 124 -12.34 -10.36 15.51
N ARG A 125 -11.13 -10.25 15.00
CA ARG A 125 -9.89 -10.50 15.75
C ARG A 125 -8.99 -9.28 15.77
N GLN A 126 -8.21 -9.14 16.84
CA GLN A 126 -7.16 -8.12 16.87
C GLN A 126 -5.98 -8.56 16.01
N GLU A 127 -5.41 -7.63 15.26
CA GLU A 127 -4.23 -7.88 14.45
C GLU A 127 -3.14 -6.85 14.69
N PRO A 128 -1.86 -7.24 14.55
CA PRO A 128 -0.74 -6.29 14.62
C PRO A 128 -0.61 -5.48 13.33
N GLY A 129 -1.15 -5.96 12.21
CA GLY A 129 -1.16 -5.22 10.94
C GLY A 129 -2.16 -5.78 9.93
N THR A 130 -2.53 -4.94 8.97
CA THR A 130 -3.39 -5.33 7.84
C THR A 130 -3.16 -4.42 6.65
N GLN A 131 -3.77 -4.76 5.51
CA GLN A 131 -3.67 -4.03 4.26
C GLN A 131 -5.06 -3.51 3.87
N LEU A 132 -5.15 -2.26 3.45
CA LEU A 132 -6.35 -1.66 2.88
C LEU A 132 -6.12 -1.43 1.39
N PHE A 133 -6.99 -1.96 0.54
CA PHE A 133 -6.97 -1.62 -0.88
C PHE A 133 -7.56 -0.21 -1.07
N VAL A 134 -6.79 0.70 -1.66
CA VAL A 134 -7.19 2.10 -1.89
C VAL A 134 -7.38 2.41 -3.37
N GLY A 135 -6.66 1.72 -4.27
CA GLY A 135 -6.83 1.83 -5.71
C GLY A 135 -6.73 3.26 -6.27
N GLN A 136 -5.96 4.14 -5.62
CA GLN A 136 -5.84 5.54 -5.99
C GLN A 136 -4.94 5.73 -7.21
N ALA A 137 -5.19 6.79 -7.97
CA ALA A 137 -4.38 7.14 -9.13
C ALA A 137 -4.22 8.65 -9.26
N TRP A 138 -3.06 9.08 -9.72
CA TRP A 138 -2.75 10.47 -10.06
C TRP A 138 -1.79 10.50 -11.25
N THR A 139 -1.61 11.69 -11.82
CA THR A 139 -0.66 11.90 -12.92
C THR A 139 0.62 12.50 -12.38
N LEU A 140 1.76 11.98 -12.84
CA LEU A 140 3.07 12.54 -12.55
C LEU A 140 3.45 13.56 -13.62
N ASP A 141 4.10 14.65 -13.21
CA ASP A 141 4.42 15.77 -14.12
C ASP A 141 5.58 15.47 -15.11
N LEU A 142 6.23 14.30 -15.02
CA LEU A 142 7.44 13.98 -15.78
C LEU A 142 7.57 12.48 -16.14
N PRO A 143 7.51 12.11 -17.43
CA PRO A 143 6.49 12.54 -18.39
C PRO A 143 5.07 12.25 -17.86
N TYR A 144 4.01 12.90 -18.37
CA TYR A 144 2.60 12.69 -17.98
C TYR A 144 2.20 11.21 -17.96
N ARG A 145 2.45 10.54 -16.82
CA ARG A 145 2.30 9.11 -16.66
C ARG A 145 1.35 8.85 -15.50
N PRO A 146 0.36 7.96 -15.66
CA PRO A 146 -0.51 7.58 -14.56
C PRO A 146 0.29 6.77 -13.55
N PHE A 147 0.32 7.24 -12.31
CA PHE A 147 0.76 6.46 -11.16
C PHE A 147 -0.46 5.82 -10.49
N ARG A 148 -0.32 4.59 -10.00
CA ARG A 148 -1.37 3.90 -9.25
C ARG A 148 -0.84 3.43 -7.90
N LEU A 149 -1.50 3.88 -6.85
CA LEU A 149 -1.31 3.39 -5.49
C LEU A 149 -2.36 2.32 -5.19
N SER A 150 -1.93 1.08 -5.03
CA SER A 150 -2.85 -0.05 -4.80
C SER A 150 -3.32 -0.14 -3.36
N HIS A 151 -2.40 -0.06 -2.40
CA HIS A 151 -2.67 -0.37 -1.00
C HIS A 151 -2.10 0.69 -0.05
N LEU A 152 -2.68 0.70 1.14
CA LEU A 152 -2.16 1.33 2.33
C LEU A 152 -1.96 0.24 3.39
N GLU A 153 -0.81 0.23 4.04
CA GLU A 153 -0.56 -0.64 5.18
C GLU A 153 -1.10 0.01 6.46
N ILE A 154 -1.65 -0.79 7.35
CA ILE A 154 -2.06 -0.37 8.69
C ILE A 154 -1.27 -1.23 9.67
N ALA A 155 -0.54 -0.61 10.57
CA ALA A 155 0.26 -1.31 11.56
C ALA A 155 0.02 -0.75 12.96
N THR A 156 0.16 -1.60 13.97
CA THR A 156 0.29 -1.12 15.33
C THR A 156 1.72 -0.66 15.62
N PHE A 157 1.92 0.16 16.65
CA PHE A 157 3.26 0.65 17.01
C PHE A 157 4.29 -0.47 17.17
N SER A 158 3.92 -1.56 17.86
CA SER A 158 4.83 -2.68 18.08
C SER A 158 5.17 -3.47 16.80
N HIS A 159 4.33 -3.37 15.77
CA HIS A 159 4.49 -4.15 14.53
C HIS A 159 5.18 -3.37 13.39
N LEU A 160 5.30 -2.05 13.52
CA LEU A 160 5.81 -1.21 12.43
C LEU A 160 7.20 -1.65 11.93
N ALA A 161 8.13 -1.94 12.84
CA ALA A 161 9.49 -2.35 12.46
C ALA A 161 9.48 -3.66 11.65
N ALA A 162 8.77 -4.67 12.15
CA ALA A 162 8.64 -5.96 11.47
C ALA A 162 7.95 -5.84 10.10
N LEU A 163 6.94 -4.95 9.98
CA LEU A 163 6.30 -4.66 8.71
C LEU A 163 7.32 -4.09 7.71
N VAL A 164 8.10 -3.07 8.10
CA VAL A 164 9.09 -2.44 7.21
C VAL A 164 10.14 -3.45 6.76
N GLU A 165 10.68 -4.25 7.68
CA GLU A 165 11.66 -5.30 7.37
C GLU A 165 11.10 -6.33 6.37
N THR A 166 9.88 -6.82 6.62
CA THR A 166 9.21 -7.79 5.75
C THR A 166 8.98 -7.23 4.35
N ARG A 167 8.53 -5.98 4.25
CA ARG A 167 8.26 -5.33 2.95
C ARG A 167 9.54 -5.04 2.19
N ALA A 168 10.60 -4.60 2.88
CA ALA A 168 11.91 -4.39 2.27
C ALA A 168 12.47 -5.69 1.67
N ALA A 169 12.39 -6.80 2.41
CA ALA A 169 12.84 -8.11 1.94
C ALA A 169 12.07 -8.55 0.67
N LEU A 170 10.74 -8.48 0.69
CA LEU A 170 9.91 -8.86 -0.45
C LEU A 170 10.15 -7.96 -1.67
N THR A 171 10.42 -6.67 -1.48
CA THR A 171 10.80 -5.80 -2.60
C THR A 171 12.17 -6.17 -3.17
N SER A 172 13.14 -6.56 -2.33
CA SER A 172 14.47 -6.93 -2.83
C SER A 172 14.48 -8.24 -3.65
N GLU A 173 13.59 -9.18 -3.33
CA GLU A 173 13.51 -10.49 -4.01
C GLU A 173 12.61 -10.49 -5.25
N ALA A 174 11.48 -9.78 -5.21
CA ALA A 174 10.46 -9.83 -6.28
C ALA A 174 10.67 -8.79 -7.40
N VAL A 175 11.32 -7.66 -7.11
CA VAL A 175 11.36 -6.49 -8.02
C VAL A 175 12.64 -6.43 -8.85
N PHE A 176 13.73 -7.03 -8.36
CA PHE A 176 15.07 -6.86 -8.92
C PHE A 176 15.68 -8.19 -9.42
N PRO A 177 15.19 -8.80 -10.51
CA PRO A 177 15.95 -9.87 -11.14
C PRO A 177 17.34 -9.32 -11.52
N PRO A 178 18.42 -10.11 -11.35
CA PRO A 178 19.76 -9.66 -11.72
C PRO A 178 19.75 -9.22 -13.19
N PRO A 179 20.50 -8.16 -13.55
CA PRO A 179 20.56 -7.71 -14.93
C PRO A 179 20.95 -8.88 -15.85
N PRO A 180 20.37 -8.97 -17.05
CA PRO A 180 20.73 -10.02 -18.00
C PRO A 180 22.23 -9.95 -18.29
N PRO A 181 22.90 -11.10 -18.54
CA PRO A 181 24.32 -11.11 -18.89
C PRO A 181 24.56 -10.17 -20.07
N GLN A 182 25.58 -9.33 -19.94
CA GLN A 182 26.03 -8.51 -21.05
C GLN A 182 26.92 -9.39 -21.93
N ASP A 183 26.37 -9.80 -23.08
CA ASP A 183 27.13 -10.38 -24.19
C ASP A 183 27.92 -9.32 -24.95
#